data_AF-A0A2R6QQ90-F1
#
_entry.id   AF-A0A2R6QQ90-F1
#
_cell.length_a   1.000
_cell.length_b   1.000
_cell.length_c   1.000
_cell.angle_alpha   90.00
_cell.angle_beta   90.00
_cell.angle_gamma   90.00
#
_symmetry.space_group_name_H-M   'P 1'
#
loop_
_entity.id
_entity.type
_entity.pdbx_description
1 polymer ?
#
loop_
_entity_poly.entity_id
_entity_poly.type
_entity_poly.pdbx_seq_one_letter_code
_entity_poly.pdbx_strand_id
1 'polypeptide(L)'
;MEKEASGSLQLPPPPPIIPPSVKPENMGQLDPPKRSIMSRRGFGSTGRHISLLANHFLVSVKHQNEIFYQYSVSISYEDKKAVENKGIGRKVIDKLYQTYSSELAEKRFAYDGEKSLYTVGPLPQNKLEFTVVLEESFAKHGSPSQNGSPSESSKRSKRSFQSKTYNVEISFAAKIPLKSISLALQGSEAQNTQDALRVLDIILRQQAANRGCLLVRQSFFHDDSRNFTDVGGGVTGCRGFHSSFRPTHGGLSLNMDVSTTMILTPGPVIDFLLANQNAREPRNIDWGKAKKMLKNMRVKTRHSNKEFKIIGLSEKPCNQLFFPLKVKNSDIEHDGGQLLEITVYEYFTKHRNIELTYSAYMPCIDVGKPKRPSYLPLEICTLVSLQRYTKALSSLQRASLVEKSRQKPPERIRVVTDAIRTYRYDDDPLIAASGISIEKKLTQVDGRVLEAPKLKFGNNEDFLPRNGRWNFNNKQLLTPIRIERWAVVNFSGHCDTSHLSRELINCGRNKGIHIDRPHTLIEEDPQHRRSSPIVRVDRMFENILAKLPGPPQFLLCVLPERKNSEIYGPWKKKS
;
A
#
# COMPACT_ATOMS: atom_id res chain seq x y z
N MET A 1 9.44 40.02 28.24
CA MET A 1 8.36 40.77 27.56
C MET A 1 8.15 40.15 26.20
N GLU A 2 7.14 39.30 26.14
CA GLU A 2 6.72 38.54 24.96
C GLU A 2 6.00 39.44 23.95
N LYS A 3 6.18 39.14 22.65
CA LYS A 3 5.06 39.02 21.73
C LYS A 3 5.46 38.16 20.52
N GLU A 4 4.80 37.02 20.42
CA GLU A 4 4.82 36.10 19.28
C GLU A 4 4.29 36.78 18.00
N ALA A 5 4.81 36.38 16.83
CA ALA A 5 4.14 36.56 15.56
C ALA A 5 4.20 35.24 14.77
N SER A 6 3.05 34.55 14.79
CA SER A 6 2.76 33.32 14.07
C SER A 6 2.33 33.62 12.62
N GLY A 7 3.11 33.14 11.65
CA GLY A 7 2.74 33.17 10.23
C GLY A 7 2.12 31.84 9.82
N SER A 8 0.80 31.72 9.95
CA SER A 8 0.02 30.59 9.46
C SER A 8 -0.23 30.70 7.95
N LEU A 9 -0.04 29.59 7.21
CA LEU A 9 -0.49 29.45 5.84
C LEU A 9 -2.03 29.43 5.82
N GLN A 10 -2.65 30.52 5.39
CA GLN A 10 -4.09 30.57 5.17
C GLN A 10 -4.49 29.63 4.02
N LEU A 11 -5.43 28.72 4.32
CA LEU A 11 -6.19 27.99 3.31
C LEU A 11 -7.05 28.99 2.50
N PRO A 12 -7.34 28.72 1.21
CA PRO A 12 -8.24 29.57 0.43
C PRO A 12 -9.62 29.66 1.10
N PRO A 13 -10.32 30.80 0.97
CA PRO A 13 -11.63 30.98 1.57
C PRO A 13 -12.63 29.92 1.04
N PRO A 14 -13.59 29.49 1.86
CA PRO A 14 -14.67 28.63 1.38
C PRO A 14 -15.46 29.35 0.28
N PRO A 15 -16.08 28.60 -0.66
CA PRO A 15 -16.94 29.20 -1.68
C PRO A 15 -18.06 30.03 -1.01
N PRO A 16 -18.53 31.11 -1.67
CA PRO A 16 -19.54 31.99 -1.12
C PRO A 16 -20.81 31.23 -0.76
N ILE A 17 -21.35 31.50 0.44
CA ILE A 17 -22.65 30.98 0.88
C ILE A 17 -23.71 31.64 0.00
N ILE A 18 -24.43 30.82 -0.77
CA ILE A 18 -25.56 31.27 -1.59
C ILE A 18 -26.66 31.77 -0.63
N PRO A 19 -27.21 32.99 -0.82
CA PRO A 19 -28.28 33.50 0.04
C PRO A 19 -29.51 32.56 0.02
N PRO A 20 -30.25 32.42 1.14
CA PRO A 20 -31.39 31.50 1.25
C PRO A 20 -32.56 31.79 0.28
N SER A 21 -32.50 32.87 -0.49
CA SER A 21 -33.57 33.36 -1.36
C SER A 21 -33.28 33.24 -2.85
N VAL A 22 -32.14 32.67 -3.27
CA VAL A 22 -31.83 32.48 -4.69
C VAL A 22 -32.24 31.06 -5.09
N LYS A 23 -33.42 30.93 -5.70
CA LYS A 23 -33.75 29.71 -6.46
C LYS A 23 -32.85 29.71 -7.71
N PRO A 24 -31.99 28.71 -7.91
CA PRO A 24 -31.33 28.55 -9.19
C PRO A 24 -32.43 28.31 -10.22
N GLU A 25 -32.47 29.13 -11.28
CA GLU A 25 -33.27 28.78 -12.45
C GLU A 25 -32.83 27.39 -12.90
N ASN A 26 -33.80 26.47 -12.96
CA ASN A 26 -33.66 25.17 -13.59
C ASN A 26 -33.44 25.41 -15.10
N MET A 27 -32.21 25.80 -15.48
CA MET A 27 -31.72 25.41 -16.79
C MET A 27 -31.66 23.90 -16.76
N GLY A 28 -32.64 23.27 -17.43
CA GLY A 28 -32.86 21.84 -17.44
C GLY A 28 -31.52 21.11 -17.48
N GLN A 29 -31.19 20.44 -16.36
CA GLN A 29 -30.14 19.45 -16.36
C GLN A 29 -30.60 18.38 -17.34
N LEU A 30 -30.13 18.48 -18.59
CA LEU A 30 -30.09 17.35 -19.48
C LEU A 30 -29.34 16.27 -18.71
N ASP A 31 -30.07 15.22 -18.31
CA ASP A 31 -29.48 14.03 -17.72
C ASP A 31 -28.23 13.68 -18.54
N PRO A 32 -27.07 13.45 -17.92
CA PRO A 32 -25.89 13.04 -18.65
C PRO A 32 -26.27 11.86 -19.54
N PRO A 33 -25.96 11.89 -20.84
CA PRO A 33 -26.49 10.92 -21.79
C PRO A 33 -26.22 9.52 -21.25
N LYS A 34 -27.27 8.71 -21.08
CA LYS A 34 -27.15 7.30 -20.69
C LYS A 34 -26.29 6.60 -21.75
N ARG A 35 -24.99 6.52 -21.49
CA ARG A 35 -24.04 5.81 -22.35
C ARG A 35 -24.28 4.32 -22.17
N SER A 36 -25.07 3.73 -23.04
CA SER A 36 -25.20 2.27 -23.12
C SER A 36 -23.88 1.68 -23.62
N ILE A 37 -23.40 0.62 -22.98
CA ILE A 37 -22.25 -0.14 -23.46
C ILE A 37 -22.65 -0.74 -24.82
N MET A 38 -21.92 -0.40 -25.90
CA MET A 38 -22.21 -0.97 -27.22
C MET A 38 -21.69 -2.40 -27.32
N SER A 39 -22.53 -3.30 -27.81
CA SER A 39 -22.14 -4.67 -28.16
C SER A 39 -21.07 -4.68 -29.25
N ARG A 40 -20.12 -5.60 -29.13
CA ARG A 40 -19.08 -5.82 -30.15
C ARG A 40 -19.74 -6.29 -31.45
N ARG A 41 -19.54 -5.54 -32.54
CA ARG A 41 -20.13 -5.85 -33.87
C ARG A 41 -19.47 -7.03 -34.61
N GLY A 42 -18.25 -7.41 -34.22
CA GLY A 42 -17.49 -8.48 -34.86
C GLY A 42 -16.01 -8.49 -34.45
N PHE A 43 -15.19 -9.25 -35.17
CA PHE A 43 -13.74 -9.36 -34.95
C PHE A 43 -12.96 -8.63 -36.06
N GLY A 44 -11.83 -8.03 -35.71
CA GLY A 44 -10.95 -7.40 -36.71
C GLY A 44 -10.15 -8.44 -37.50
N SER A 45 -9.89 -8.17 -38.77
CA SER A 45 -9.20 -9.07 -39.72
C SER A 45 -7.82 -8.56 -40.18
N THR A 46 -7.48 -7.30 -39.92
CA THR A 46 -6.26 -6.66 -40.43
C THR A 46 -5.00 -7.05 -39.65
N GLY A 47 -3.85 -7.06 -40.33
CA GLY A 47 -2.54 -7.33 -39.74
C GLY A 47 -2.11 -8.80 -39.76
N ARG A 48 -0.83 -9.03 -39.48
CA ARG A 48 -0.23 -10.38 -39.49
C ARG A 48 -0.57 -11.14 -38.21
N HIS A 49 -0.99 -12.39 -38.33
CA HIS A 49 -1.28 -13.26 -37.18
C HIS A 49 -0.02 -13.56 -36.35
N ILE A 50 -0.21 -13.65 -35.03
CA ILE A 50 0.84 -14.03 -34.07
C ILE A 50 0.20 -14.78 -32.89
N SER A 51 0.85 -15.85 -32.41
CA SER A 51 0.42 -16.53 -31.18
C SER A 51 0.96 -15.80 -29.95
N LEU A 52 0.08 -15.53 -28.99
CA LEU A 52 0.40 -14.84 -27.74
C LEU A 52 0.00 -15.69 -26.53
N LEU A 53 0.63 -15.40 -25.40
CA LEU A 53 0.24 -15.95 -24.10
C LEU A 53 -0.31 -14.82 -23.23
N ALA A 54 -1.48 -15.07 -22.63
CA ALA A 54 -2.07 -14.18 -21.65
C ALA A 54 -1.88 -14.77 -20.24
N ASN A 55 -1.68 -13.91 -19.23
CA ASN A 55 -1.65 -14.27 -17.80
C ASN A 55 -3.05 -14.59 -17.24
N HIS A 56 -3.80 -15.34 -18.02
CA HIS A 56 -5.10 -15.90 -17.73
C HIS A 56 -4.96 -17.41 -17.71
N PHE A 57 -5.57 -18.03 -16.72
CA PHE A 57 -5.67 -19.48 -16.56
C PHE A 57 -7.14 -19.86 -16.75
N LEU A 58 -7.44 -20.74 -17.69
CA LEU A 58 -8.81 -21.14 -17.98
C LEU A 58 -9.44 -21.80 -16.74
N VAL A 59 -10.70 -21.49 -16.47
CA VAL A 59 -11.44 -22.03 -15.33
C VAL A 59 -12.65 -22.80 -15.84
N SER A 60 -12.75 -24.07 -15.45
CA SER A 60 -13.92 -24.90 -15.73
C SER A 60 -14.85 -24.92 -14.52
N VAL A 61 -16.16 -24.87 -14.77
CA VAL A 61 -17.21 -24.93 -13.74
C VAL A 61 -18.10 -26.13 -14.02
N LYS A 62 -17.89 -27.22 -13.28
CA LYS A 62 -18.61 -28.49 -13.47
C LYS A 62 -20.02 -28.46 -12.86
N HIS A 63 -20.18 -27.83 -11.69
CA HIS A 63 -21.44 -27.80 -10.95
C HIS A 63 -22.14 -26.44 -11.10
N GLN A 64 -22.66 -26.15 -12.30
CA GLN A 64 -23.24 -24.84 -12.61
C GLN A 64 -24.50 -24.50 -11.80
N ASN A 65 -25.18 -25.51 -11.26
CA ASN A 65 -26.38 -25.33 -10.44
C ASN A 65 -26.06 -25.07 -8.96
N GLU A 66 -24.79 -25.03 -8.57
CA GLU A 66 -24.40 -24.70 -7.20
C GLU A 66 -24.79 -23.27 -6.83
N ILE A 67 -25.08 -23.10 -5.54
CA ILE A 67 -25.52 -21.84 -4.97
C ILE A 67 -24.63 -21.51 -3.79
N PHE A 68 -24.03 -20.33 -3.82
CA PHE A 68 -23.39 -19.77 -2.65
C PHE A 68 -24.43 -19.14 -1.73
N TYR A 69 -24.31 -19.41 -0.45
CA TYR A 69 -25.16 -18.81 0.58
C TYR A 69 -24.35 -17.71 1.27
N GLN A 70 -24.86 -16.48 1.18
CA GLN A 70 -24.27 -15.33 1.84
C GLN A 70 -24.91 -15.14 3.22
N TYR A 71 -24.06 -14.92 4.21
CA TYR A 71 -24.42 -14.59 5.58
C TYR A 71 -23.78 -13.26 5.98
N SER A 72 -24.54 -12.43 6.70
CA SER A 72 -24.04 -11.26 7.40
C SER A 72 -23.41 -11.68 8.72
N VAL A 73 -22.21 -11.20 9.00
CA VAL A 73 -21.46 -11.44 10.24
C VAL A 73 -21.40 -10.15 11.04
N SER A 74 -21.82 -10.21 12.29
CA SER A 74 -21.66 -9.12 13.25
C SER A 74 -20.79 -9.60 14.42
N ILE A 75 -19.78 -8.80 14.79
CA ILE A 75 -18.88 -9.10 15.90
C ILE A 75 -18.95 -7.94 16.89
N SER A 76 -19.35 -8.24 18.12
CA SER A 76 -19.41 -7.30 19.23
C SER A 76 -18.66 -7.82 20.45
N TYR A 77 -18.28 -6.93 21.36
CA TYR A 77 -17.79 -7.31 22.68
C TYR A 77 -18.95 -7.78 23.58
N GLU A 78 -18.64 -8.31 24.78
CA GLU A 78 -19.65 -8.66 25.79
C GLU A 78 -20.59 -7.48 26.13
N ASP A 79 -20.08 -6.25 26.12
CA ASP A 79 -20.85 -5.03 26.37
C ASP A 79 -21.67 -4.55 25.15
N LYS A 80 -21.83 -5.41 24.13
CA LYS A 80 -22.56 -5.19 22.86
C LYS A 80 -22.01 -4.05 21.99
N LYS A 81 -20.83 -3.50 22.30
CA LYS A 81 -20.19 -2.53 21.41
C LYS A 81 -19.57 -3.24 20.21
N ALA A 82 -19.74 -2.65 19.03
CA ALA A 82 -19.17 -3.16 17.80
C ALA A 82 -17.64 -3.15 17.84
N VAL A 83 -17.02 -4.17 17.25
CA VAL A 83 -15.56 -4.25 17.16
C VAL A 83 -15.05 -3.45 15.96
N GLU A 84 -14.41 -2.31 16.20
CA GLU A 84 -13.90 -1.44 15.13
C GLU A 84 -12.52 -1.87 14.56
N ASN A 85 -11.86 -2.85 15.17
CA ASN A 85 -10.49 -3.24 14.80
C ASN A 85 -10.48 -4.16 13.56
N LYS A 86 -10.19 -3.59 12.38
CA LYS A 86 -10.22 -4.21 11.03
C LYS A 86 -9.31 -5.42 10.77
N GLY A 87 -8.81 -6.12 11.79
CA GLY A 87 -7.98 -7.33 11.62
C GLY A 87 -8.30 -8.47 12.58
N ILE A 88 -9.11 -8.23 13.62
CA ILE A 88 -9.43 -9.26 14.61
C ILE A 88 -10.53 -10.21 14.13
N GLY A 89 -11.41 -9.75 13.23
CA GLY A 89 -12.56 -10.51 12.76
C GLY A 89 -12.18 -11.89 12.20
N ARG A 90 -11.12 -11.99 11.39
CA ARG A 90 -10.66 -13.28 10.88
C ARG A 90 -10.24 -14.22 12.00
N LYS A 91 -9.47 -13.74 12.99
CA LYS A 91 -9.05 -14.54 14.14
C LYS A 91 -10.24 -15.02 14.98
N VAL A 92 -11.24 -14.16 15.19
CA VAL A 92 -12.47 -14.51 15.91
C VAL A 92 -13.22 -15.60 15.16
N ILE A 93 -13.42 -15.43 13.86
CA ILE A 93 -14.16 -16.38 13.02
C ILE A 93 -13.41 -17.72 12.85
N ASP A 94 -12.09 -17.70 12.75
CA ASP A 94 -11.27 -18.92 12.73
C ASP A 94 -11.41 -19.68 14.06
N LYS A 95 -11.39 -18.96 15.19
CA LYS A 95 -11.59 -19.57 16.51
C LYS A 95 -13.01 -20.08 16.70
N LEU A 96 -14.01 -19.35 16.19
CA LEU A 96 -15.41 -19.79 16.16
C LEU A 96 -15.51 -21.13 15.47
N TYR A 97 -14.95 -21.27 14.26
CA TYR A 97 -14.99 -22.53 13.53
C TYR A 97 -14.28 -23.66 14.27
N GLN A 98 -13.12 -23.39 14.89
CA GLN A 98 -12.41 -24.39 15.68
C GLN A 98 -13.24 -24.91 16.86
N THR A 99 -14.04 -24.06 17.49
CA THR A 99 -14.86 -24.41 18.65
C THR A 99 -16.22 -25.00 18.28
N TYR A 100 -16.87 -24.47 17.24
CA TYR A 100 -18.29 -24.70 16.91
C TYR A 100 -18.50 -25.27 15.51
N SER A 101 -17.50 -25.94 14.91
CA SER A 101 -17.62 -26.52 13.56
C SER A 101 -18.81 -27.47 13.40
N SER A 102 -19.14 -28.27 14.41
CA SER A 102 -20.30 -29.18 14.40
C SER A 102 -21.64 -28.44 14.28
N GLU A 103 -21.80 -27.30 14.96
CA GLU A 103 -22.99 -26.45 14.86
C GLU A 103 -23.12 -25.78 13.49
N LEU A 104 -22.01 -25.67 12.76
CA LEU A 104 -21.97 -25.23 11.36
C LEU A 104 -22.10 -26.40 10.37
N ALA A 105 -22.46 -27.60 10.84
CA ALA A 105 -22.49 -28.85 10.07
C ALA A 105 -21.17 -29.12 9.31
N GLU A 106 -20.05 -28.76 9.95
CA GLU A 106 -18.68 -28.88 9.42
C GLU A 106 -18.45 -28.16 8.08
N LYS A 107 -19.32 -27.20 7.74
CA LYS A 107 -19.23 -26.46 6.49
C LYS A 107 -18.07 -25.48 6.52
N ARG A 108 -17.16 -25.66 5.57
CA ARG A 108 -16.13 -24.66 5.26
C ARG A 108 -16.76 -23.40 4.68
N PHE A 109 -16.16 -22.26 4.98
CA PHE A 109 -16.63 -20.96 4.53
C PHE A 109 -15.48 -20.08 4.03
N ALA A 110 -15.84 -19.04 3.27
CA ALA A 110 -14.98 -17.90 3.00
C ALA A 110 -15.55 -16.65 3.66
N TYR A 111 -14.74 -15.97 4.46
CA TYR A 111 -15.11 -14.73 5.13
C TYR A 111 -14.38 -13.56 4.47
N ASP A 112 -15.06 -12.43 4.22
CA ASP A 112 -14.44 -11.24 3.59
C ASP A 112 -13.49 -10.50 4.54
N GLY A 113 -13.58 -10.76 5.84
CA GLY A 113 -12.79 -10.13 6.88
C GLY A 113 -13.51 -8.98 7.59
N GLU A 114 -14.72 -8.62 7.14
CA GLU A 114 -15.50 -7.50 7.64
C GLU A 114 -16.91 -7.93 8.07
N LYS A 115 -17.78 -8.32 7.13
CA LYS A 115 -19.21 -8.53 7.42
C LYS A 115 -19.88 -9.63 6.61
N SER A 116 -19.21 -10.25 5.64
CA SER A 116 -19.84 -11.23 4.75
C SER A 116 -19.12 -12.56 4.81
N LEU A 117 -19.88 -13.62 5.06
CA LEU A 117 -19.43 -15.00 5.06
C LEU A 117 -20.18 -15.79 3.99
N TYR A 118 -19.49 -16.69 3.29
CA TYR A 118 -20.04 -17.46 2.19
C TYR A 118 -19.78 -18.95 2.39
N THR A 119 -20.79 -19.78 2.15
CA THR A 119 -20.69 -21.25 2.14
C THR A 119 -21.22 -21.84 0.84
N VAL A 120 -20.81 -23.07 0.54
CA VAL A 120 -21.47 -23.90 -0.48
C VAL A 120 -22.62 -24.66 0.20
N GLY A 121 -23.84 -24.41 -0.25
CA GLY A 121 -25.06 -24.86 0.42
C GLY A 121 -25.36 -24.14 1.75
N PRO A 122 -26.56 -24.36 2.34
CA PRO A 122 -27.01 -23.65 3.54
C PRO A 122 -26.33 -24.16 4.83
N LEU A 123 -26.13 -23.27 5.80
CA LEU A 123 -25.91 -23.61 7.21
C LEU A 123 -27.19 -24.19 7.85
N PRO A 124 -27.10 -24.90 9.00
CA PRO A 124 -28.25 -25.54 9.63
C PRO A 124 -29.38 -24.60 10.04
N GLN A 125 -29.06 -23.33 10.33
CA GLN A 125 -30.02 -22.30 10.72
C GLN A 125 -29.75 -20.99 9.97
N ASN A 126 -30.81 -20.18 9.82
CA ASN A 126 -30.71 -18.85 9.21
C ASN A 126 -30.09 -17.81 10.16
N LYS A 127 -30.08 -18.05 11.46
CA LYS A 127 -29.47 -17.18 12.46
C LYS A 127 -28.73 -18.05 13.47
N LEU A 128 -27.45 -17.75 13.71
CA LEU A 128 -26.61 -18.43 14.67
C LEU A 128 -25.89 -17.40 15.52
N GLU A 129 -25.83 -17.63 16.83
CA GLU A 129 -25.18 -16.74 17.79
C GLU A 129 -24.15 -17.53 18.60
N PHE A 130 -22.93 -17.03 18.67
CA PHE A 130 -21.81 -17.70 19.33
C PHE A 130 -21.09 -16.77 20.28
N THR A 131 -20.61 -17.33 21.39
CA THR A 131 -19.71 -16.66 22.33
C THR A 131 -18.29 -17.17 22.12
N VAL A 132 -17.47 -16.38 21.43
CA VAL A 132 -16.10 -16.76 21.07
C VAL A 132 -15.13 -16.16 22.05
N VAL A 133 -14.39 -17.03 22.73
CA VAL A 133 -13.33 -16.64 23.66
C VAL A 133 -11.98 -16.68 22.94
N LEU A 134 -11.39 -15.51 22.71
CA LEU A 134 -10.01 -15.40 22.24
C LEU A 134 -9.09 -15.16 23.42
N GLU A 135 -8.19 -16.10 23.66
CA GLU A 135 -7.09 -15.90 24.58
C GLU A 135 -6.11 -14.89 23.98
N GLU A 136 -6.14 -13.66 24.48
CA GLU A 136 -5.02 -12.76 24.27
C GLU A 136 -3.93 -13.17 25.25
N SER A 137 -2.71 -13.38 24.75
CA SER A 137 -1.56 -13.62 25.59
C SER A 137 -1.15 -12.34 26.34
N PHE A 138 -1.98 -11.85 27.26
CA PHE A 138 -1.58 -10.94 28.33
C PHE A 138 -1.37 -11.80 29.57
N ALA A 139 -0.11 -11.90 30.00
CA ALA A 139 0.15 -12.45 31.31
C ALA A 139 -0.20 -11.34 32.31
N LYS A 140 -1.14 -11.60 33.21
CA LYS A 140 -0.94 -11.12 34.57
C LYS A 140 0.31 -11.83 35.10
N HIS A 141 1.14 -11.08 35.82
CA HIS A 141 2.38 -11.54 36.43
C HIS A 141 2.20 -12.90 37.13
N GLY A 142 2.94 -13.90 36.67
CA GLY A 142 3.16 -15.16 37.35
C GLY A 142 4.50 -15.71 36.86
N SER A 143 5.51 -15.66 37.73
CA SER A 143 6.83 -16.26 37.49
C SER A 143 6.70 -17.79 37.47
N PRO A 144 7.47 -18.52 36.63
CA PRO A 144 7.58 -19.96 36.75
C PRO A 144 8.58 -20.31 37.86
N SER A 145 8.16 -21.10 38.84
CA SER A 145 9.06 -21.81 39.75
C SER A 145 9.31 -23.21 39.19
N GLN A 146 10.58 -23.58 39.02
CA GLN A 146 11.03 -24.94 38.79
C GLN A 146 11.74 -25.44 40.06
N ASN A 147 11.18 -26.46 40.73
CA ASN A 147 11.84 -27.75 41.04
C ASN A 147 11.11 -28.49 42.18
N GLY A 148 10.82 -29.78 41.97
CA GLY A 148 10.55 -30.78 43.04
C GLY A 148 9.29 -31.62 42.87
N SER A 149 9.45 -32.80 42.24
CA SER A 149 8.78 -34.13 42.33
C SER A 149 7.39 -34.37 42.98
N PRO A 150 6.69 -35.48 42.61
CA PRO A 150 5.24 -35.55 42.52
C PRO A 150 4.56 -36.07 43.79
N SER A 151 3.53 -35.37 44.27
CA SER A 151 2.51 -35.98 45.13
C SER A 151 1.11 -35.46 44.80
N GLU A 152 0.14 -36.35 44.93
CA GLU A 152 -1.23 -36.21 44.47
C GLU A 152 -2.02 -35.12 45.22
N SER A 153 -2.63 -34.22 44.47
CA SER A 153 -4.03 -33.75 44.61
C SER A 153 -4.23 -32.53 43.71
N SER A 154 -4.84 -32.77 42.57
CA SER A 154 -4.99 -31.84 41.45
C SER A 154 -6.02 -30.72 41.72
N LYS A 155 -5.65 -29.73 42.55
CA LYS A 155 -6.34 -28.42 42.55
C LYS A 155 -5.81 -27.55 41.42
N ARG A 156 -6.52 -27.64 40.30
CA ARG A 156 -6.45 -26.86 39.04
C ARG A 156 -6.03 -25.39 39.26
N SER A 157 -4.74 -25.08 39.08
CA SER A 157 -4.23 -23.71 39.10
C SER A 157 -4.75 -22.92 37.88
N LYS A 158 -5.67 -21.97 38.11
CA LYS A 158 -6.22 -21.04 37.11
C LYS A 158 -5.10 -20.11 36.60
N ARG A 159 -4.47 -20.47 35.48
CA ARG A 159 -3.73 -19.52 34.63
C ARG A 159 -4.70 -18.43 34.18
N SER A 160 -4.59 -17.20 34.70
CA SER A 160 -5.47 -16.11 34.27
C SER A 160 -5.00 -15.55 32.92
N PHE A 161 -5.37 -16.21 31.84
CA PHE A 161 -5.40 -15.61 30.52
C PHE A 161 -6.45 -14.49 30.58
N GLN A 162 -6.10 -13.24 30.20
CA GLN A 162 -7.14 -12.26 29.88
C GLN A 162 -7.71 -12.65 28.53
N SER A 163 -8.60 -13.63 28.54
CA SER A 163 -9.44 -13.93 27.42
C SER A 163 -10.36 -12.74 27.15
N LYS A 164 -10.45 -12.33 25.90
CA LYS A 164 -11.52 -11.44 25.45
C LYS A 164 -12.61 -12.30 24.85
N THR A 165 -13.81 -12.07 25.32
CA THR A 165 -15.01 -12.70 24.79
C THR A 165 -15.63 -11.79 23.74
N TYR A 166 -16.07 -12.41 22.65
CA TYR A 166 -16.73 -11.79 21.53
C TYR A 166 -18.07 -12.48 21.28
N ASN A 167 -19.11 -11.69 21.06
CA ASN A 167 -20.39 -12.20 20.59
C ASN A 167 -20.39 -12.10 19.06
N VAL A 168 -20.61 -13.24 18.40
CA VAL A 168 -20.66 -13.34 16.94
C VAL A 168 -22.06 -13.76 16.52
N GLU A 169 -22.69 -12.94 15.69
CA GLU A 169 -23.95 -13.28 15.04
C GLU A 169 -23.70 -13.57 13.55
N ILE A 170 -24.20 -14.69 13.06
CA ILE A 170 -24.18 -15.09 11.65
C ILE A 170 -25.64 -15.22 11.18
N SER A 171 -26.05 -14.34 10.26
CA SER A 171 -27.44 -14.23 9.80
C SER A 171 -27.53 -14.37 8.27
N PHE A 172 -28.38 -15.25 7.77
CA PHE A 172 -28.59 -15.47 6.34
C PHE A 172 -29.02 -14.18 5.64
N ALA A 173 -28.42 -13.89 4.49
CA ALA A 173 -28.66 -12.67 3.73
C ALA A 173 -29.19 -12.95 2.32
N ALA A 174 -28.51 -13.79 1.54
CA ALA A 174 -28.87 -14.01 0.14
C ALA A 174 -28.37 -15.36 -0.42
N LYS A 175 -29.00 -15.79 -1.51
CA LYS A 175 -28.52 -16.87 -2.38
C LYS A 175 -27.86 -16.27 -3.63
N ILE A 176 -26.67 -16.73 -3.97
CA ILE A 176 -25.91 -16.27 -5.13
C ILE A 176 -25.66 -17.47 -6.04
N PRO A 177 -26.49 -17.67 -7.09
CA PRO A 177 -26.35 -18.80 -8.00
C PRO A 177 -25.08 -18.70 -8.84
N LEU A 178 -24.28 -19.78 -8.88
CA LEU A 178 -23.09 -19.85 -9.74
C LEU A 178 -23.46 -19.85 -11.23
N LYS A 179 -24.67 -20.35 -11.57
CA LYS A 179 -25.26 -20.32 -12.91
C LYS A 179 -25.26 -18.92 -13.55
N SER A 180 -25.29 -17.85 -12.75
CA SER A 180 -25.20 -16.48 -13.24
C SER A 180 -23.93 -16.24 -14.07
N ILE A 181 -22.81 -16.86 -13.70
CA ILE A 181 -21.55 -16.79 -14.46
C ILE A 181 -21.72 -17.44 -15.84
N SER A 182 -22.27 -18.65 -15.91
CA SER A 182 -22.49 -19.34 -17.20
C SER A 182 -23.42 -18.55 -18.12
N LEU A 183 -24.50 -17.97 -17.58
CA LEU A 183 -25.43 -17.15 -18.35
C LEU A 183 -24.75 -15.88 -18.88
N ALA A 184 -23.92 -15.22 -18.06
CA ALA A 184 -23.16 -14.05 -18.48
C ALA A 184 -22.14 -14.37 -19.58
N LEU A 185 -21.49 -15.53 -19.52
CA LEU A 185 -20.57 -16.00 -20.56
C LEU A 185 -21.27 -16.26 -21.90
N GLN A 186 -22.58 -16.58 -21.88
CA GLN A 186 -23.41 -16.73 -23.06
C GLN A 186 -23.96 -15.40 -23.60
N GLY A 187 -23.63 -14.27 -22.97
CA GLY A 187 -24.09 -12.94 -23.38
C GLY A 187 -25.44 -12.51 -22.80
N SER A 188 -26.00 -13.25 -21.85
CA SER A 188 -27.18 -12.82 -21.09
C SER A 188 -26.78 -11.84 -20.00
N GLU A 189 -27.50 -10.73 -19.83
CA GLU A 189 -27.35 -9.85 -18.66
C GLU A 189 -27.94 -10.53 -17.42
N ALA A 190 -27.18 -11.47 -16.83
CA ALA A 190 -27.58 -12.14 -15.61
C ALA A 190 -27.33 -11.21 -14.41
N GLN A 191 -28.42 -10.86 -13.72
CA GLN A 191 -28.38 -10.25 -12.39
C GLN A 191 -27.45 -11.11 -11.48
N ASN A 192 -26.62 -10.46 -10.66
CA ASN A 192 -25.73 -11.11 -9.67
C ASN A 192 -24.45 -11.78 -10.20
N THR A 193 -24.11 -11.66 -11.50
CA THR A 193 -22.82 -12.18 -12.02
C THR A 193 -21.61 -11.64 -11.27
N GLN A 194 -21.62 -10.32 -10.98
CA GLN A 194 -20.56 -9.67 -10.22
C GLN A 194 -20.50 -10.17 -8.78
N ASP A 195 -21.63 -10.54 -8.18
CA ASP A 195 -21.66 -11.11 -6.84
C ASP A 195 -21.03 -12.49 -6.82
N ALA A 196 -21.37 -13.36 -7.78
CA ALA A 196 -20.75 -14.68 -7.90
C ALA A 196 -19.23 -14.58 -8.07
N LEU A 197 -18.74 -13.71 -8.97
CA LEU A 197 -17.30 -13.47 -9.14
C LEU A 197 -16.64 -12.94 -7.86
N ARG A 198 -17.32 -12.04 -7.14
CA ARG A 198 -16.86 -11.52 -5.85
C ARG A 198 -16.75 -12.60 -4.79
N VAL A 199 -17.68 -13.58 -4.74
CA VAL A 199 -17.55 -14.74 -3.85
C VAL A 199 -16.29 -15.52 -4.17
N LEU A 200 -16.03 -15.83 -5.45
CA LEU A 200 -14.85 -16.57 -5.86
C LEU A 200 -13.55 -15.84 -5.49
N ASP A 201 -13.49 -14.52 -5.71
CA ASP A 201 -12.35 -13.69 -5.29
C ASP A 201 -12.16 -13.71 -3.76
N ILE A 202 -13.25 -13.71 -2.99
CA ILE A 202 -13.20 -13.80 -1.52
C ILE A 202 -12.67 -15.16 -1.05
N ILE A 203 -12.98 -16.25 -1.76
CA ILE A 203 -12.41 -17.59 -1.47
C ILE A 203 -10.88 -17.55 -1.63
N LEU A 204 -10.36 -16.99 -2.73
CA LEU A 204 -8.91 -16.84 -2.94
C LEU A 204 -8.27 -16.02 -1.81
N ARG A 205 -8.94 -14.94 -1.40
CA ARG A 205 -8.46 -14.08 -0.31
C ARG A 205 -8.51 -14.77 1.05
N GLN A 206 -9.52 -15.59 1.34
CA GLN A 206 -9.58 -16.40 2.55
C GLN A 206 -8.42 -17.39 2.59
N GLN A 207 -8.18 -18.10 1.49
CA GLN A 207 -7.07 -19.05 1.42
C GLN A 207 -5.72 -18.36 1.63
N ALA A 208 -5.50 -17.19 1.03
CA ALA A 208 -4.30 -16.40 1.25
C ALA A 208 -4.17 -15.90 2.70
N ALA A 209 -5.28 -15.51 3.35
CA ALA A 209 -5.31 -15.14 4.77
C ALA A 209 -4.87 -16.32 5.66
N ASN A 210 -5.38 -17.53 5.38
CA ASN A 210 -5.04 -18.74 6.12
C ASN A 210 -3.55 -19.09 6.02
N ARG A 211 -2.88 -18.67 4.94
CA ARG A 211 -1.42 -18.81 4.73
C ARG A 211 -0.60 -17.68 5.38
N GLY A 212 -1.23 -16.78 6.13
CA GLY A 212 -0.55 -15.66 6.78
C GLY A 212 -0.11 -14.54 5.82
N CYS A 213 -0.68 -14.46 4.62
CA CYS A 213 -0.32 -13.41 3.66
C CYS A 213 -0.82 -12.03 4.10
N LEU A 214 -0.07 -10.99 3.76
CA LEU A 214 -0.58 -9.62 3.73
C LEU A 214 -1.54 -9.47 2.56
N LEU A 215 -2.76 -9.04 2.83
CA LEU A 215 -3.78 -8.79 1.81
C LEU A 215 -3.87 -7.30 1.49
N VAL A 216 -3.76 -6.96 0.20
CA VAL A 216 -3.98 -5.60 -0.31
C VAL A 216 -4.89 -5.70 -1.53
N ARG A 217 -6.18 -5.40 -1.35
CA ARG A 217 -7.21 -5.58 -2.39
C ARG A 217 -7.24 -7.05 -2.87
N GLN A 218 -7.00 -7.30 -4.16
CA GLN A 218 -6.92 -8.64 -4.76
C GLN A 218 -5.47 -9.16 -4.88
N SER A 219 -4.52 -8.47 -4.25
CA SER A 219 -3.14 -8.91 -4.17
C SER A 219 -2.81 -9.48 -2.80
N PHE A 220 -2.02 -10.55 -2.77
CA PHE A 220 -1.54 -11.18 -1.55
C PHE A 220 -0.02 -11.34 -1.57
N PHE A 221 0.61 -11.11 -0.42
CA PHE A 221 2.06 -11.03 -0.27
C PHE A 221 2.53 -11.92 0.86
N HIS A 222 3.48 -12.82 0.57
CA HIS A 222 3.98 -13.79 1.53
C HIS A 222 5.11 -13.23 2.39
N ASP A 223 5.19 -13.73 3.63
CA ASP A 223 6.32 -13.47 4.52
C ASP A 223 7.47 -14.42 4.16
N ASP A 224 8.10 -14.16 3.02
CA ASP A 224 9.22 -14.96 2.52
C ASP A 224 10.32 -14.01 2.06
N SER A 225 11.49 -14.10 2.69
CA SER A 225 12.65 -13.24 2.41
C SER A 225 13.10 -13.30 0.95
N ARG A 226 12.82 -14.40 0.22
CA ARG A 226 13.09 -14.53 -1.23
C ARG A 226 12.22 -13.60 -2.09
N ASN A 227 11.12 -13.10 -1.54
CA ASN A 227 10.23 -12.13 -2.17
C ASN A 227 10.54 -10.69 -1.72
N PHE A 228 11.53 -10.49 -0.85
CA PHE A 228 11.88 -9.18 -0.33
C PHE A 228 13.00 -8.55 -1.15
N THR A 229 12.94 -7.23 -1.28
CA THR A 229 13.89 -6.46 -2.06
C THR A 229 14.09 -5.13 -1.36
N ASP A 230 15.28 -4.88 -0.83
CA ASP A 230 15.56 -3.62 -0.13
C ASP A 230 15.42 -2.43 -1.08
N VAL A 231 14.66 -1.42 -0.67
CA VAL A 231 14.44 -0.18 -1.42
C VAL A 231 15.24 0.98 -0.80
N GLY A 232 15.79 0.78 0.39
CA GLY A 232 16.53 1.77 1.18
C GLY A 232 15.64 2.51 2.18
N GLY A 233 16.25 3.13 3.20
CA GLY A 233 15.52 3.94 4.19
C GLY A 233 14.64 3.14 5.17
N GLY A 234 14.97 1.87 5.40
CA GLY A 234 14.17 0.95 6.23
C GLY A 234 12.88 0.46 5.54
N VAL A 235 12.80 0.56 4.22
CA VAL A 235 11.65 0.13 3.41
C VAL A 235 12.07 -1.01 2.49
N THR A 236 11.24 -2.05 2.45
CA THR A 236 11.44 -3.24 1.62
C THR A 236 10.28 -3.38 0.65
N GLY A 237 10.57 -3.67 -0.61
CA GLY A 237 9.61 -4.16 -1.58
C GLY A 237 9.31 -5.62 -1.33
N CYS A 238 8.03 -5.95 -1.15
CA CYS A 238 7.55 -7.31 -0.98
C CYS A 238 6.78 -7.73 -2.23
N ARG A 239 7.31 -8.73 -2.93
CA ARG A 239 6.69 -9.34 -4.11
C ARG A 239 5.59 -10.31 -3.67
N GLY A 240 4.48 -10.28 -4.39
CA GLY A 240 3.33 -11.14 -4.23
C GLY A 240 2.60 -11.27 -5.56
N PHE A 241 1.32 -11.62 -5.49
CA PHE A 241 0.53 -11.82 -6.70
C PHE A 241 -0.84 -11.17 -6.58
N HIS A 242 -1.26 -10.51 -7.66
CA HIS A 242 -2.67 -10.23 -7.93
C HIS A 242 -3.33 -11.50 -8.43
N SER A 243 -4.55 -11.80 -7.97
CA SER A 243 -5.35 -12.91 -8.48
C SER A 243 -6.82 -12.54 -8.47
N SER A 244 -7.52 -12.69 -9.60
CA SER A 244 -8.96 -12.39 -9.69
C SER A 244 -9.64 -13.20 -10.78
N PHE A 245 -10.85 -13.68 -10.52
CA PHE A 245 -11.68 -14.33 -11.53
C PHE A 245 -12.27 -13.29 -12.49
N ARG A 246 -12.20 -13.59 -13.79
CA ARG A 246 -12.62 -12.69 -14.88
C ARG A 246 -13.42 -13.46 -15.91
N PRO A 247 -14.64 -13.00 -16.27
CA PRO A 247 -15.34 -13.52 -17.43
C PRO A 247 -14.62 -13.03 -18.70
N THR A 248 -14.39 -13.94 -19.63
CA THR A 248 -13.80 -13.64 -20.94
C THR A 248 -14.63 -14.31 -22.04
N HIS A 249 -14.38 -13.95 -23.29
CA HIS A 249 -15.05 -14.62 -24.42
C HIS A 249 -14.70 -16.12 -24.50
N GLY A 250 -13.52 -16.52 -24.02
CA GLY A 250 -13.11 -17.92 -23.92
C GLY A 250 -13.62 -18.65 -22.67
N GLY A 251 -14.52 -18.04 -21.90
CA GLY A 251 -15.05 -18.58 -20.65
C GLY A 251 -14.53 -17.87 -19.40
N LEU A 252 -14.78 -18.46 -18.24
CA LEU A 252 -14.25 -17.96 -16.97
C LEU A 252 -12.74 -18.18 -16.93
N SER A 253 -12.00 -17.19 -16.43
CA SER A 253 -10.54 -17.27 -16.30
C SER A 253 -10.08 -16.73 -14.94
N LEU A 254 -9.01 -17.27 -14.41
CA LEU A 254 -8.28 -16.68 -13.31
C LEU A 254 -7.16 -15.81 -13.90
N ASN A 255 -7.26 -14.50 -13.72
CA ASN A 255 -6.18 -13.58 -14.05
C ASN A 255 -5.21 -13.48 -12.86
N MET A 256 -3.95 -13.86 -13.07
CA MET A 256 -2.93 -13.84 -12.05
C MET A 256 -1.68 -13.11 -12.54
N ASP A 257 -1.10 -12.24 -11.72
CA ASP A 257 0.07 -11.47 -12.11
C ASP A 257 0.97 -11.14 -10.91
N VAL A 258 2.25 -10.89 -11.18
CA VAL A 258 3.21 -10.42 -10.17
C VAL A 258 2.83 -9.00 -9.73
N SER A 259 2.82 -8.79 -8.42
CA SER A 259 2.60 -7.48 -7.80
C SER A 259 3.68 -7.21 -6.76
N THR A 260 3.99 -5.94 -6.51
CA THR A 260 4.91 -5.53 -5.45
C THR A 260 4.25 -4.48 -4.57
N THR A 261 4.28 -4.67 -3.24
CA THR A 261 3.85 -3.67 -2.26
C THR A 261 5.03 -3.30 -1.36
N MET A 262 4.99 -2.10 -0.78
CA MET A 262 6.00 -1.67 0.18
C MET A 262 5.65 -2.12 1.58
N ILE A 263 6.64 -2.66 2.29
CA ILE A 263 6.57 -3.03 3.70
C ILE A 263 7.72 -2.34 4.47
N LEU A 264 7.55 -2.20 5.78
CA LEU A 264 8.66 -1.91 6.67
C LEU A 264 9.64 -3.07 6.62
N THR A 265 10.93 -2.79 6.59
CA THR A 265 11.95 -3.83 6.71
C THR A 265 11.79 -4.51 8.08
N PRO A 266 11.48 -5.82 8.13
CA PRO A 266 11.42 -6.54 9.39
C PRO A 266 12.80 -6.65 10.01
N GLY A 267 12.88 -6.66 11.34
CA GLY A 267 14.15 -6.73 12.06
C GLY A 267 14.20 -5.83 13.29
N PRO A 268 15.37 -5.65 13.93
CA PRO A 268 15.53 -4.79 15.09
C PRO A 268 15.01 -3.36 14.83
N VAL A 269 14.30 -2.79 15.81
CA VAL A 269 13.75 -1.42 15.67
C VAL A 269 14.86 -0.39 15.47
N ILE A 270 16.01 -0.59 16.11
CA ILE A 270 17.15 0.32 16.00
C ILE A 270 17.71 0.39 14.58
N ASP A 271 17.85 -0.74 13.89
CA ASP A 271 18.37 -0.81 12.52
C ASP A 271 17.46 -0.07 11.55
N PHE A 272 16.14 -0.23 11.73
CA PHE A 272 15.15 0.52 10.96
C PHE A 272 15.29 2.03 11.17
N LEU A 273 15.47 2.49 12.42
CA LEU A 273 15.64 3.91 12.71
C LEU A 273 16.91 4.49 12.10
N LEU A 274 18.03 3.75 12.20
CA LEU A 274 19.30 4.14 11.58
C LEU A 274 19.14 4.28 10.06
N ALA A 275 18.58 3.27 9.40
CA ALA A 275 18.34 3.30 7.96
C ALA A 275 17.37 4.41 7.56
N ASN A 276 16.26 4.58 8.29
CA ASN A 276 15.22 5.55 7.95
C ASN A 276 15.67 7.00 8.08
N GLN A 277 16.55 7.29 9.03
CA GLN A 277 17.10 8.63 9.24
C GLN A 277 18.45 8.85 8.57
N ASN A 278 18.99 7.84 7.86
CA ASN A 278 20.34 7.86 7.30
C ASN A 278 21.41 8.15 8.37
N ALA A 279 21.20 7.65 9.59
CA ALA A 279 22.11 7.80 10.71
C ALA A 279 23.08 6.62 10.77
N ARG A 280 24.37 6.89 10.99
CA ARG A 280 25.41 5.85 11.09
C ARG A 280 25.47 5.19 12.48
N GLU A 281 25.05 5.91 13.51
CA GLU A 281 25.17 5.49 14.90
C GLU A 281 23.95 5.91 15.72
N PRO A 282 23.59 5.15 16.78
CA PRO A 282 22.40 5.44 17.60
C PRO A 282 22.35 6.83 18.22
N ARG A 283 23.51 7.43 18.56
CA ARG A 283 23.59 8.79 19.12
C ARG A 283 23.10 9.89 18.16
N ASN A 284 23.10 9.60 16.86
CA ASN A 284 22.68 10.55 15.82
C ASN A 284 21.18 10.43 15.48
N ILE A 285 20.43 9.58 16.19
CA ILE A 285 18.99 9.41 15.98
C ILE A 285 18.25 10.63 16.54
N ASP A 286 17.46 11.27 15.69
CA ASP A 286 16.45 12.25 16.11
C ASP A 286 15.25 11.49 16.69
N TRP A 287 15.16 11.45 18.02
CA TRP A 287 14.11 10.75 18.75
C TRP A 287 12.72 11.37 18.55
N GLY A 288 12.65 12.66 18.22
CA GLY A 288 11.39 13.34 17.87
C GLY A 288 10.82 12.82 16.54
N LYS A 289 11.68 12.65 15.53
CA LYS A 289 11.33 11.98 14.27
C LYS A 289 11.04 10.50 14.47
N ALA A 290 11.84 9.81 15.28
CA ALA A 290 11.64 8.39 15.59
C ALA A 290 10.26 8.12 16.21
N LYS A 291 9.87 8.93 17.21
CA LYS A 291 8.55 8.84 17.88
C LYS A 291 7.40 8.97 16.87
N LYS A 292 7.48 9.93 15.95
CA LYS A 292 6.47 10.11 14.88
C LYS A 292 6.48 8.96 13.87
N MET A 293 7.65 8.42 13.55
CA MET A 293 7.80 7.31 12.61
C MET A 293 7.21 6.02 13.17
N LEU A 294 7.59 5.64 14.39
CA LEU A 294 7.24 4.36 15.01
C LEU A 294 5.77 4.27 15.48
N LYS A 295 5.09 5.40 15.66
CA LYS A 295 3.69 5.42 16.11
C LYS A 295 2.81 4.54 15.23
N ASN A 296 2.01 3.68 15.86
CA ASN A 296 1.12 2.67 15.27
C ASN A 296 1.79 1.48 14.56
N MET A 297 3.12 1.43 14.49
CA MET A 297 3.82 0.22 14.04
C MET A 297 3.66 -0.90 15.09
N ARG A 298 3.87 -2.14 14.66
CA ARG A 298 3.84 -3.31 15.53
C ARG A 298 5.25 -3.84 15.73
N VAL A 299 5.56 -4.19 16.97
CA VAL A 299 6.81 -4.83 17.35
C VAL A 299 6.54 -6.15 18.04
N LYS A 300 7.46 -7.08 17.89
CA LYS A 300 7.50 -8.36 18.58
C LYS A 300 8.65 -8.36 19.57
N THR A 301 8.39 -8.81 20.79
CA THR A 301 9.39 -8.90 21.83
C THR A 301 10.16 -10.22 21.77
N ARG A 302 11.49 -10.17 21.85
CA ARG A 302 12.34 -11.39 21.81
C ARG A 302 12.06 -12.32 22.99
N HIS A 303 11.85 -11.76 24.19
CA HIS A 303 11.72 -12.53 25.43
C HIS A 303 10.37 -13.22 25.63
N SER A 304 9.32 -12.78 24.95
CA SER A 304 7.96 -13.32 25.14
C SER A 304 7.26 -13.67 23.84
N ASN A 305 7.88 -13.40 22.68
CA ASN A 305 7.32 -13.65 21.36
C ASN A 305 5.99 -12.92 21.12
N LYS A 306 5.69 -11.87 21.92
CA LYS A 306 4.42 -11.16 21.90
C LYS A 306 4.47 -9.95 20.99
N GLU A 307 3.39 -9.73 20.25
CA GLU A 307 3.22 -8.56 19.40
C GLU A 307 2.51 -7.43 20.14
N PHE A 308 3.04 -6.22 19.99
CA PHE A 308 2.51 -5.01 20.56
C PHE A 308 2.41 -3.92 19.50
N LYS A 309 1.33 -3.13 19.56
CA LYS A 309 1.22 -1.89 18.80
C LYS A 309 1.91 -0.77 19.58
N ILE A 310 2.83 -0.07 18.93
CA ILE A 310 3.57 1.06 19.47
C ILE A 310 2.63 2.26 19.56
N ILE A 311 2.54 2.85 20.75
CA ILE A 311 1.78 4.08 21.00
C ILE A 311 2.69 5.31 21.09
N GLY A 312 3.97 5.12 21.45
CA GLY A 312 4.93 6.21 21.62
C GLY A 312 6.34 5.75 21.97
N LEU A 313 7.14 6.72 22.39
CA LEU A 313 8.45 6.54 23.01
C LEU A 313 8.46 7.33 24.32
N SER A 314 9.10 6.77 25.33
CA SER A 314 9.25 7.38 26.65
C SER A 314 10.09 8.66 26.57
N GLU A 315 9.84 9.59 27.51
CA GLU A 315 10.59 10.84 27.60
C GLU A 315 11.95 10.65 28.28
N LYS A 316 12.03 9.71 29.22
CA LYS A 316 13.25 9.34 29.94
C LYS A 316 13.87 8.06 29.39
N PRO A 317 15.21 7.90 29.50
CA PRO A 317 15.89 6.67 29.10
C PRO A 317 15.56 5.49 30.04
N CYS A 318 15.82 4.27 29.57
CA CYS A 318 15.51 3.02 30.25
C CYS A 318 16.03 2.94 31.70
N ASN A 319 17.21 3.51 31.97
CA ASN A 319 17.85 3.54 33.28
C ASN A 319 17.35 4.65 34.22
N GLN A 320 16.49 5.56 33.75
CA GLN A 320 15.90 6.65 34.53
C GLN A 320 14.36 6.62 34.51
N LEU A 321 13.78 5.66 33.78
CA LEU A 321 12.34 5.49 33.65
C LEU A 321 11.85 4.52 34.72
N PHE A 322 11.20 5.05 35.74
CA PHE A 322 10.64 4.28 36.84
C PHE A 322 9.20 3.83 36.54
N PHE A 323 8.83 2.69 37.11
CA PHE A 323 7.44 2.24 37.17
C PHE A 323 7.18 1.43 38.44
N PRO A 324 5.92 1.42 38.92
CA PRO A 324 5.57 0.68 40.12
C PRO A 324 5.47 -0.83 39.84
N LEU A 325 6.33 -1.62 40.48
CA LEU A 325 6.31 -3.07 40.48
C LEU A 325 5.60 -3.60 41.73
N LYS A 326 4.54 -4.39 41.53
CA LYS A 326 3.91 -5.15 42.63
C LYS A 326 4.77 -6.35 42.98
N VAL A 327 5.41 -6.33 44.14
CA VAL A 327 6.13 -7.50 44.67
C VAL A 327 5.12 -8.37 45.43
N LYS A 328 5.11 -9.68 45.15
CA LYS A 328 4.43 -10.66 46.00
C LYS A 328 5.46 -11.15 47.00
N ASN A 329 5.41 -10.63 48.23
CA ASN A 329 6.12 -11.28 49.33
C ASN A 329 5.39 -12.59 49.65
N SER A 330 6.15 -13.67 49.77
CA SER A 330 5.62 -15.02 49.93
C SER A 330 5.02 -15.31 51.31
N ASP A 331 5.11 -14.42 52.30
CA ASP A 331 4.85 -14.83 53.69
C ASP A 331 4.01 -13.85 54.54
N ILE A 332 3.35 -12.85 53.95
CA ILE A 332 2.36 -12.04 54.69
C ILE A 332 1.18 -11.76 53.76
N GLU A 333 0.20 -12.66 53.76
CA GLU A 333 -1.18 -12.29 53.45
C GLU A 333 -1.66 -11.40 54.58
N HIS A 334 -1.46 -10.09 54.47
CA HIS A 334 -2.32 -9.04 55.00
C HIS A 334 -1.71 -7.68 54.63
N ASP A 335 -2.57 -6.87 54.01
CA ASP A 335 -2.38 -5.50 53.54
C ASP A 335 -1.63 -5.29 52.21
N GLY A 336 -2.12 -4.33 51.43
CA GLY A 336 -1.88 -4.18 49.99
C GLY A 336 -0.41 -4.28 49.56
N GLY A 337 -0.12 -5.28 48.70
CA GLY A 337 1.24 -5.59 48.25
C GLY A 337 2.09 -4.36 47.92
N GLN A 338 3.27 -4.30 48.55
CA GLN A 338 4.21 -3.18 48.47
C GLN A 338 4.55 -2.88 47.00
N LEU A 339 4.35 -1.62 46.60
CA LEU A 339 4.74 -1.12 45.29
C LEU A 339 6.20 -0.68 45.38
N LEU A 340 7.09 -1.44 44.73
CA LEU A 340 8.48 -1.07 44.58
C LEU A 340 8.63 -0.23 43.31
N GLU A 341 9.11 1.00 43.43
CA GLU A 341 9.56 1.79 42.28
C GLU A 341 10.89 1.20 41.78
N ILE A 342 10.90 0.75 40.52
CA ILE A 342 12.09 0.18 39.88
C ILE A 342 12.24 0.76 38.48
N THR A 343 13.48 0.93 38.02
CA THR A 343 13.72 1.36 36.64
C THR A 343 13.41 0.24 35.64
N VAL A 344 13.04 0.60 34.41
CA VAL A 344 12.86 -0.38 33.33
C VAL A 344 14.14 -1.19 33.11
N TYR A 345 15.31 -0.54 33.16
CA TYR A 345 16.60 -1.22 33.02
C TYR A 345 16.82 -2.27 34.11
N GLU A 346 16.63 -1.92 35.38
CA GLU A 346 16.78 -2.86 36.50
C GLU A 346 15.76 -3.98 36.47
N TYR A 347 14.52 -3.71 36.04
CA TYR A 347 13.52 -4.75 35.88
C TYR A 347 13.95 -5.81 34.87
N PHE A 348 14.41 -5.40 33.69
CA PHE A 348 14.83 -6.35 32.66
C PHE A 348 16.12 -7.08 33.05
N THR A 349 17.10 -6.39 33.64
CA THR A 349 18.38 -7.00 34.04
C THR A 349 18.24 -7.88 35.29
N LYS A 350 17.68 -7.36 36.40
CA LYS A 350 17.62 -8.06 37.69
C LYS A 350 16.45 -9.04 37.79
N HIS A 351 15.26 -8.70 37.27
CA HIS A 351 14.07 -9.55 37.42
C HIS A 351 13.77 -10.45 36.22
N ARG A 352 14.15 -10.03 34.99
CA ARG A 352 13.96 -10.87 33.80
C ARG A 352 15.24 -11.61 33.37
N ASN A 353 16.39 -11.30 33.99
CA ASN A 353 17.69 -11.84 33.62
C ASN A 353 18.01 -11.61 32.13
N ILE A 354 17.69 -10.40 31.63
CA ILE A 354 17.95 -9.97 30.26
C ILE A 354 18.95 -8.83 30.31
N GLU A 355 20.16 -9.11 29.85
CA GLU A 355 21.18 -8.09 29.66
C GLU A 355 20.77 -7.11 28.56
N LEU A 356 20.90 -5.81 28.85
CA LEU A 356 20.66 -4.72 27.92
C LEU A 356 22.00 -4.05 27.61
N THR A 357 22.55 -4.32 26.43
CA THR A 357 23.91 -3.92 26.07
C THR A 357 24.00 -2.48 25.60
N TYR A 358 22.96 -1.94 24.96
CA TYR A 358 23.00 -0.56 24.42
C TYR A 358 21.75 0.27 24.74
N SER A 359 20.64 -0.36 25.11
CA SER A 359 19.37 0.35 25.30
C SER A 359 19.22 1.07 26.64
N ALA A 360 20.18 0.94 27.57
CA ALA A 360 20.12 1.54 28.91
C ALA A 360 19.91 3.06 28.88
N TYR A 361 20.62 3.76 27.99
CA TYR A 361 20.59 5.23 27.85
C TYR A 361 19.66 5.70 26.72
N MET A 362 18.82 4.81 26.19
CA MET A 362 17.87 5.13 25.12
C MET A 362 16.44 5.17 25.67
N PRO A 363 15.51 5.89 25.01
CA PRO A 363 14.09 5.79 25.29
C PRO A 363 13.59 4.34 25.24
N CYS A 364 12.48 4.06 25.91
CA CYS A 364 11.73 2.82 25.76
C CYS A 364 10.62 2.99 24.72
N ILE A 365 10.20 1.87 24.14
CA ILE A 365 8.98 1.78 23.33
C ILE A 365 7.78 1.69 24.26
N ASP A 366 6.85 2.63 24.11
CA ASP A 366 5.59 2.63 24.84
C ASP A 366 4.57 1.76 24.10
N VAL A 367 3.99 0.80 24.82
CA VAL A 367 2.95 -0.11 24.30
C VAL A 367 1.77 -0.21 25.26
N GLY A 368 0.65 -0.77 24.79
CA GLY A 368 -0.53 -1.00 25.63
C GLY A 368 -1.44 0.23 25.69
N LYS A 369 -1.91 0.58 26.91
CA LYS A 369 -2.92 1.64 27.09
C LYS A 369 -2.25 3.01 27.17
N PRO A 370 -2.73 4.05 26.42
CA PRO A 370 -2.12 5.37 26.43
C PRO A 370 -1.98 6.03 27.82
N LYS A 371 -2.98 5.84 28.69
CA LYS A 371 -2.98 6.39 30.06
C LYS A 371 -2.09 5.62 31.04
N ARG A 372 -1.72 4.38 30.72
CA ARG A 372 -0.88 3.52 31.56
C ARG A 372 -0.06 2.58 30.67
N PRO A 373 0.97 3.11 29.99
CA PRO A 373 1.77 2.35 29.05
C PRO A 373 2.57 1.26 29.77
N SER A 374 2.96 0.24 29.02
CA SER A 374 4.04 -0.67 29.37
C SER A 374 5.26 -0.28 28.56
N TYR A 375 6.43 -0.32 29.19
CA TYR A 375 7.68 0.14 28.60
C TYR A 375 8.53 -1.06 28.18
N LEU A 376 9.02 -1.03 26.94
CA LEU A 376 9.88 -2.07 26.39
C LEU A 376 11.21 -1.44 25.92
N PRO A 377 12.37 -1.90 26.39
CA PRO A 377 13.66 -1.50 25.81
C PRO A 377 13.68 -1.74 24.29
N LEU A 378 14.31 -0.84 23.52
CA LEU A 378 14.41 -0.99 22.05
C LEU A 378 15.08 -2.31 21.66
N GLU A 379 16.09 -2.72 22.41
CA GLU A 379 16.96 -3.86 22.11
C GLU A 379 16.26 -5.22 22.11
N ILE A 380 15.13 -5.32 22.79
CA ILE A 380 14.32 -6.54 22.84
C ILE A 380 13.17 -6.52 21.83
N CYS A 381 13.06 -5.46 21.02
CA CYS A 381 11.95 -5.23 20.10
C CYS A 381 12.37 -5.36 18.64
N THR A 382 11.59 -6.14 17.88
CA THR A 382 11.76 -6.32 16.44
C THR A 382 10.49 -5.89 15.72
N LEU A 383 10.59 -5.16 14.61
CA LEU A 383 9.45 -4.84 13.75
C LEU A 383 8.87 -6.13 13.17
N VAL A 384 7.55 -6.31 13.33
CA VAL A 384 6.81 -7.43 12.76
C VAL A 384 6.88 -7.36 11.24
N SER A 385 7.01 -8.50 10.58
CA SER A 385 7.01 -8.57 9.11
C SER A 385 5.65 -8.19 8.51
N LEU A 386 5.66 -7.97 7.19
CA LEU A 386 4.48 -7.68 6.39
C LEU A 386 3.65 -6.46 6.83
N GLN A 387 4.29 -5.52 7.53
CA GLN A 387 3.66 -4.25 7.87
C GLN A 387 3.75 -3.28 6.71
N ARG A 388 2.62 -2.96 6.09
CA ARG A 388 2.58 -2.11 4.90
C ARG A 388 3.13 -0.71 5.17
N TYR A 389 4.06 -0.26 4.32
CA TYR A 389 4.54 1.11 4.29
C TYR A 389 3.68 1.93 3.33
N THR A 390 2.95 2.93 3.85
CA THR A 390 1.99 3.73 3.09
C THR A 390 2.44 5.17 2.83
N LYS A 391 3.58 5.58 3.39
CA LYS A 391 4.13 6.93 3.16
C LYS A 391 4.72 7.03 1.74
N ALA A 392 4.79 8.26 1.23
CA ALA A 392 5.37 8.51 -0.08
C ALA A 392 6.87 8.14 -0.08
N LEU A 393 7.29 7.38 -1.10
CA LEU A 393 8.70 7.05 -1.32
C LEU A 393 9.46 8.28 -1.82
N SER A 394 10.73 8.38 -1.45
CA SER A 394 11.67 9.35 -2.04
C SER A 394 11.97 9.04 -3.51
N SER A 395 12.51 9.99 -4.27
CA SER A 395 12.87 9.76 -5.67
C SER A 395 13.88 8.62 -5.85
N LEU A 396 14.83 8.49 -4.91
CA LEU A 396 15.82 7.40 -4.91
C LEU A 396 15.16 6.04 -4.64
N GLN A 397 14.27 5.98 -3.65
CA GLN A 397 13.51 4.76 -3.35
C GLN A 397 12.62 4.36 -4.53
N ARG A 398 11.96 5.30 -5.20
CA ARG A 398 11.16 5.01 -6.41
C ARG A 398 12.02 4.45 -7.54
N ALA A 399 13.19 5.05 -7.80
CA ALA A 399 14.10 4.57 -8.82
C ALA A 399 14.60 3.15 -8.51
N SER A 400 15.05 2.92 -7.27
CA SER A 400 15.47 1.60 -6.78
C SER A 400 14.36 0.56 -6.91
N LEU A 401 13.12 0.90 -6.54
CA LEU A 401 11.98 0.01 -6.68
C LEU A 401 11.70 -0.36 -8.14
N VAL A 402 11.70 0.61 -9.04
CA VAL A 402 11.44 0.38 -10.48
C VAL A 402 12.53 -0.51 -11.07
N GLU A 403 13.78 -0.23 -10.76
CA GLU A 403 14.92 -1.00 -11.24
C GLU A 403 14.86 -2.46 -10.76
N LYS A 404 14.66 -2.67 -9.45
CA LYS A 404 14.65 -4.00 -8.84
C LYS A 404 13.36 -4.80 -9.11
N SER A 405 12.27 -4.14 -9.49
CA SER A 405 11.02 -4.81 -9.88
C SER A 405 10.97 -5.18 -11.36
N ARG A 406 11.96 -4.77 -12.16
CA ARG A 406 11.98 -5.06 -13.60
C ARG A 406 12.21 -6.55 -13.84
N GLN A 407 11.31 -7.16 -14.61
CA GLN A 407 11.39 -8.58 -14.98
C GLN A 407 11.18 -8.74 -16.48
N LYS A 408 11.92 -9.67 -17.10
CA LYS A 408 11.72 -10.01 -18.51
C LYS A 408 10.48 -10.89 -18.67
N PRO A 409 9.78 -10.87 -19.82
CA PRO A 409 8.57 -11.68 -20.01
C PRO A 409 8.74 -13.18 -19.72
N PRO A 410 9.81 -13.89 -20.14
CA PRO A 410 9.98 -15.31 -19.83
C PRO A 410 10.09 -15.61 -18.33
N GLU A 411 10.78 -14.74 -17.59
CA GLU A 411 10.90 -14.85 -16.13
C GLU A 411 9.54 -14.64 -15.46
N ARG A 412 8.77 -13.64 -15.92
CA ARG A 412 7.43 -13.36 -15.40
C ARG A 412 6.46 -14.51 -15.68
N ILE A 413 6.53 -15.10 -16.87
CA ILE A 413 5.78 -16.32 -17.23
C ILE A 413 6.08 -17.43 -16.22
N ARG A 414 7.37 -17.75 -16.03
CA ARG A 414 7.80 -18.79 -15.07
C ARG A 414 7.28 -18.51 -13.66
N VAL A 415 7.48 -17.30 -13.16
CA VAL A 415 7.08 -16.89 -11.81
C VAL A 415 5.57 -17.06 -11.59
N VAL A 416 4.74 -16.65 -12.56
CA VAL A 416 3.28 -16.80 -12.45
C VAL A 416 2.85 -18.26 -12.57
N THR A 417 3.46 -19.05 -13.48
CA THR A 417 3.14 -20.48 -13.63
C THR A 417 3.61 -21.33 -12.44
N ASP A 418 4.68 -20.94 -11.75
CA ASP A 418 5.12 -21.61 -10.53
C ASP A 418 4.20 -21.25 -9.37
N ALA A 419 3.75 -20.00 -9.32
CA ALA A 419 2.81 -19.53 -8.30
C ALA A 419 1.48 -20.29 -8.38
N ILE A 420 0.85 -20.42 -9.55
CA ILE A 420 -0.44 -21.13 -9.69
C ILE A 420 -0.34 -22.58 -9.18
N ARG A 421 0.79 -23.25 -9.43
CA ARG A 421 1.08 -24.62 -8.95
C ARG A 421 1.29 -24.67 -7.44
N THR A 422 1.92 -23.64 -6.86
CA THR A 422 2.20 -23.54 -5.42
C THR A 422 0.95 -23.21 -4.61
N TYR A 423 0.04 -22.40 -5.16
CA TYR A 423 -1.21 -22.06 -4.49
C TYR A 423 -2.18 -23.23 -4.41
N ARG A 424 -2.15 -24.17 -5.36
CA ARG A 424 -3.04 -25.35 -5.38
C ARG A 424 -4.49 -24.95 -5.07
N TYR A 425 -5.03 -24.00 -5.84
CA TYR A 425 -6.39 -23.50 -5.63
C TYR A 425 -7.44 -24.63 -5.69
N ASP A 426 -7.18 -25.67 -6.47
CA ASP A 426 -8.07 -26.83 -6.59
C ASP A 426 -8.18 -27.64 -5.28
N ASP A 427 -7.22 -27.51 -4.35
CA ASP A 427 -7.25 -28.17 -3.03
C ASP A 427 -8.12 -27.39 -2.03
N ASP A 428 -8.59 -26.18 -2.37
CA ASP A 428 -9.44 -25.40 -1.49
C ASP A 428 -10.85 -26.04 -1.40
N PRO A 429 -11.38 -26.31 -0.19
CA PRO A 429 -12.65 -27.00 -0.04
C PRO A 429 -13.84 -26.30 -0.71
N LEU A 430 -13.86 -24.95 -0.75
CA LEU A 430 -14.96 -24.22 -1.38
C LEU A 430 -14.83 -24.23 -2.90
N ILE A 431 -13.62 -24.07 -3.43
CA ILE A 431 -13.36 -24.19 -4.88
C ILE A 431 -13.76 -25.61 -5.36
N ALA A 432 -13.30 -26.64 -4.65
CA ALA A 432 -13.61 -28.03 -4.96
C ALA A 432 -15.12 -28.32 -4.87
N ALA A 433 -15.79 -27.91 -3.78
CA ALA A 433 -17.23 -28.11 -3.61
C ALA A 433 -18.07 -27.35 -4.65
N SER A 434 -17.57 -26.23 -5.18
CA SER A 434 -18.21 -25.48 -6.27
C SER A 434 -17.98 -26.12 -7.66
N GLY A 435 -17.23 -27.21 -7.74
CA GLY A 435 -16.87 -27.87 -9.00
C GLY A 435 -15.98 -27.03 -9.90
N ILE A 436 -15.21 -26.11 -9.30
CA ILE A 436 -14.30 -25.21 -10.02
C ILE A 436 -12.95 -25.89 -10.14
N SER A 437 -12.38 -25.88 -11.35
CA SER A 437 -11.01 -26.34 -11.59
C SER A 437 -10.25 -25.35 -12.45
N ILE A 438 -9.01 -25.05 -12.06
CA ILE A 438 -8.19 -24.02 -12.71
C ILE A 438 -7.07 -24.66 -13.52
N GLU A 439 -6.92 -24.25 -14.78
CA GLU A 439 -5.80 -24.68 -15.62
C GLU A 439 -4.47 -24.14 -15.12
N LYS A 440 -3.38 -24.89 -15.38
CA LYS A 440 -2.03 -24.55 -14.88
C LYS A 440 -1.13 -23.98 -15.96
N LYS A 441 -1.65 -23.87 -17.18
CA LYS A 441 -1.00 -23.27 -18.34
C LYS A 441 -1.62 -21.92 -18.64
N LEU A 442 -0.79 -20.98 -19.09
CA LEU A 442 -1.24 -19.69 -19.60
C LEU A 442 -2.15 -19.91 -20.81
N THR A 443 -3.18 -19.09 -20.93
CA THR A 443 -4.11 -19.15 -22.05
C THR A 443 -3.39 -18.64 -23.31
N GLN A 444 -3.35 -19.47 -24.35
CA GLN A 444 -2.90 -19.07 -25.68
C GLN A 444 -4.01 -18.29 -26.36
N VAL A 445 -3.66 -17.16 -26.96
CA VAL A 445 -4.60 -16.29 -27.69
C VAL A 445 -4.01 -15.88 -29.03
N ASP A 446 -4.86 -15.77 -30.04
CA ASP A 446 -4.46 -15.31 -31.36
C ASP A 446 -4.44 -13.78 -31.40
N GLY A 447 -3.24 -13.23 -31.59
CA GLY A 447 -2.99 -11.82 -31.78
C GLY A 447 -2.83 -11.45 -33.26
N ARG A 448 -2.85 -10.14 -33.52
CA ARG A 448 -2.52 -9.56 -34.83
C ARG A 448 -1.56 -8.38 -34.65
N VAL A 449 -0.48 -8.37 -35.43
CA VAL A 449 0.45 -7.24 -35.51
C VAL A 449 -0.04 -6.35 -36.64
N LEU A 450 -0.53 -5.17 -36.28
CA LEU A 450 -0.95 -4.15 -37.25
C LEU A 450 0.28 -3.51 -37.90
N GLU A 451 0.15 -3.16 -39.17
CA GLU A 451 1.18 -2.38 -39.87
C GLU A 451 1.30 -0.99 -39.27
N ALA A 452 2.55 -0.53 -39.12
CA ALA A 452 2.80 0.80 -38.60
C ALA A 452 2.35 1.85 -39.64
N PRO A 453 1.69 2.94 -39.22
CA PRO A 453 1.41 4.03 -40.13
C PRO A 453 2.72 4.65 -40.63
N LYS A 454 2.73 5.08 -41.88
CA LYS A 454 3.83 5.89 -42.43
C LYS A 454 3.82 7.26 -41.74
N LEU A 455 4.99 7.70 -41.30
CA LEU A 455 5.20 9.04 -40.77
C LEU A 455 5.68 9.94 -41.89
N LYS A 456 5.18 11.18 -41.91
CA LYS A 456 5.62 12.20 -42.85
C LYS A 456 6.46 13.24 -42.11
N PHE A 457 7.68 13.45 -42.58
CA PHE A 457 8.60 14.47 -42.08
C PHE A 457 8.62 15.69 -43.01
N GLY A 458 9.41 16.70 -42.63
CA GLY A 458 9.72 17.83 -43.50
C GLY A 458 10.27 17.39 -44.85
N ASN A 459 10.23 18.28 -45.83
CA ASN A 459 10.68 18.02 -47.21
C ASN A 459 9.95 16.85 -47.89
N ASN A 460 8.70 16.57 -47.49
CA ASN A 460 7.89 15.45 -47.99
C ASN A 460 8.55 14.07 -47.84
N GLU A 461 9.42 13.90 -46.85
CA GLU A 461 10.06 12.61 -46.61
C GLU A 461 9.12 11.66 -45.86
N ASP A 462 8.87 10.49 -46.45
CA ASP A 462 8.14 9.40 -45.81
C ASP A 462 9.08 8.49 -45.02
N PHE A 463 8.65 8.09 -43.83
CA PHE A 463 9.37 7.16 -42.97
C PHE A 463 8.44 6.06 -42.45
N LEU A 464 8.87 4.81 -42.56
CA LEU A 464 8.14 3.67 -42.01
C LEU A 464 8.76 3.24 -40.68
N PRO A 465 8.07 3.43 -39.54
CA PRO A 465 8.56 2.99 -38.24
C PRO A 465 8.77 1.48 -38.17
N ARG A 466 9.81 1.06 -37.46
CA ARG A 466 10.11 -0.35 -37.22
C ARG A 466 10.01 -0.64 -35.73
N ASN A 467 9.33 -1.72 -35.35
CA ASN A 467 9.17 -2.17 -33.97
C ASN A 467 8.63 -1.07 -33.02
N GLY A 468 7.71 -0.24 -33.53
CA GLY A 468 7.12 0.88 -32.77
C GLY A 468 8.11 1.98 -32.40
N ARG A 469 9.29 2.03 -33.04
CA ARG A 469 10.33 3.03 -32.77
C ARG A 469 10.67 3.80 -34.03
N TRP A 470 10.96 5.07 -33.83
CA TRP A 470 11.53 5.98 -34.80
C TRP A 470 12.39 7.00 -34.06
N ASN A 471 13.30 7.66 -34.77
CA ASN A 471 14.03 8.79 -34.23
C ASN A 471 14.00 9.93 -35.24
N PHE A 472 14.34 11.12 -34.76
CA PHE A 472 14.32 12.34 -35.56
C PHE A 472 15.70 12.68 -36.11
N ASN A 473 16.63 11.72 -36.15
CA ASN A 473 18.01 11.97 -36.59
C ASN A 473 18.01 12.26 -38.09
N ASN A 474 18.68 13.35 -38.47
CA ASN A 474 18.75 13.82 -39.85
C ASN A 474 17.38 14.07 -40.51
N LYS A 475 16.33 14.32 -39.71
CA LYS A 475 14.99 14.70 -40.15
C LYS A 475 14.68 16.16 -39.80
N GLN A 476 13.84 16.79 -40.60
CA GLN A 476 13.28 18.12 -40.35
C GLN A 476 11.79 18.01 -39.99
N LEU A 477 11.26 19.03 -39.32
CA LEU A 477 9.85 19.10 -38.95
C LEU A 477 8.97 19.22 -40.20
N LEU A 478 7.79 18.60 -40.15
CA LEU A 478 6.80 18.71 -41.23
C LEU A 478 6.42 20.17 -41.51
N THR A 479 6.20 20.92 -40.43
CA THR A 479 5.90 22.35 -40.47
C THR A 479 6.83 23.07 -39.50
N PRO A 480 8.00 23.55 -39.94
CA PRO A 480 8.88 24.33 -39.08
C PRO A 480 8.32 25.74 -38.84
N ILE A 481 8.60 26.30 -37.66
CA ILE A 481 8.30 27.69 -37.33
C ILE A 481 9.57 28.55 -37.34
N ARG A 482 9.38 29.87 -37.40
CA ARG A 482 10.44 30.85 -37.21
C ARG A 482 10.36 31.42 -35.79
N ILE A 483 11.47 31.43 -35.06
CA ILE A 483 11.61 32.00 -33.71
C ILE A 483 12.55 33.19 -33.81
N GLU A 484 12.00 34.39 -33.77
CA GLU A 484 12.70 35.65 -34.03
C GLU A 484 12.86 36.45 -32.72
N ARG A 485 11.88 36.34 -31.80
CA ARG A 485 11.92 37.01 -30.49
C ARG A 485 11.92 36.00 -29.36
N TRP A 486 13.08 35.80 -28.75
CA TRP A 486 13.23 34.93 -27.58
C TRP A 486 14.39 35.39 -26.69
N ALA A 487 14.45 34.87 -25.47
CA ALA A 487 15.53 35.12 -24.53
C ALA A 487 15.88 33.88 -23.71
N VAL A 488 17.07 33.90 -23.12
CA VAL A 488 17.50 32.92 -22.12
C VAL A 488 17.46 33.57 -20.76
N VAL A 489 16.88 32.89 -19.79
CA VAL A 489 16.84 33.33 -18.40
C VAL A 489 17.49 32.28 -17.52
N ASN A 490 18.33 32.69 -16.58
CA ASN A 490 19.12 31.79 -15.77
C ASN A 490 18.94 32.07 -14.29
N PHE A 491 18.30 31.13 -13.58
CA PHE A 491 18.13 31.14 -12.12
C PHE A 491 19.39 30.63 -11.42
N SER A 492 20.55 31.16 -11.80
CA SER A 492 21.87 30.80 -11.26
C SER A 492 22.27 29.34 -11.50
N GLY A 493 21.81 28.74 -12.59
CA GLY A 493 22.25 27.43 -13.04
C GLY A 493 23.70 27.43 -13.51
N HIS A 494 24.43 26.37 -13.14
CA HIS A 494 25.83 26.18 -13.53
C HIS A 494 25.93 25.69 -14.98
N CYS A 495 25.72 26.61 -15.93
CA CYS A 495 25.91 26.35 -17.35
C CYS A 495 26.33 27.63 -18.10
N ASP A 496 27.00 27.46 -19.23
CA ASP A 496 27.26 28.54 -20.19
C ASP A 496 26.00 28.76 -21.04
N THR A 497 25.23 29.80 -20.72
CA THR A 497 23.99 30.17 -21.41
C THR A 497 24.24 30.63 -22.85
N SER A 498 25.42 31.21 -23.13
CA SER A 498 25.82 31.60 -24.48
C SER A 498 26.09 30.37 -25.35
N HIS A 499 26.86 29.40 -24.85
CA HIS A 499 27.05 28.12 -25.53
C HIS A 499 25.73 27.38 -25.72
N LEU A 500 24.90 27.28 -24.68
CA LEU A 500 23.59 26.63 -24.74
C LEU A 500 22.69 27.24 -25.82
N SER A 501 22.66 28.58 -25.94
CA SER A 501 21.87 29.27 -26.96
C SER A 501 22.35 28.94 -28.38
N ARG A 502 23.67 28.90 -28.63
CA ARG A 502 24.25 28.53 -29.92
C ARG A 502 23.90 27.09 -30.30
N GLU A 503 24.02 26.17 -29.35
CA GLU A 503 23.66 24.77 -29.58
C GLU A 503 22.16 24.61 -29.88
N LEU A 504 21.29 25.34 -29.18
CA LEU A 504 19.86 25.33 -29.49
C LEU A 504 19.57 25.83 -30.91
N ILE A 505 20.19 26.94 -31.33
CA ILE A 505 20.05 27.48 -32.69
C ILE A 505 20.54 26.46 -33.73
N ASN A 506 21.70 25.84 -33.49
CA ASN A 506 22.25 24.82 -34.38
C ASN A 506 21.34 23.59 -34.48
N CYS A 507 20.83 23.11 -33.34
CA CYS A 507 19.84 22.04 -33.30
C CYS A 507 18.57 22.43 -34.07
N GLY A 508 18.03 23.63 -33.84
CA GLY A 508 16.86 24.17 -34.53
C GLY A 508 17.05 24.16 -36.04
N ARG A 509 18.17 24.73 -36.51
CA ARG A 509 18.54 24.76 -37.94
C ARG A 509 18.57 23.36 -38.55
N ASN A 510 19.20 22.40 -37.87
CA ASN A 510 19.25 21.01 -38.31
C ASN A 510 17.87 20.33 -38.37
N LYS A 511 16.86 20.88 -37.67
CA LYS A 511 15.46 20.43 -37.70
C LYS A 511 14.56 21.27 -38.60
N GLY A 512 15.13 22.21 -39.36
CA GLY A 512 14.40 23.12 -40.23
C GLY A 512 13.80 24.33 -39.52
N ILE A 513 13.99 24.48 -38.20
CA ILE A 513 13.54 25.64 -37.44
C ILE A 513 14.55 26.77 -37.62
N HIS A 514 14.07 27.92 -38.08
CA HIS A 514 14.88 29.13 -38.09
C HIS A 514 14.78 29.80 -36.72
N ILE A 515 15.90 29.90 -36.00
CA ILE A 515 15.98 30.55 -34.69
C ILE A 515 17.01 31.67 -34.78
N ASP A 516 16.56 32.90 -34.58
CA ASP A 516 17.45 34.06 -34.50
C ASP A 516 18.28 34.02 -33.21
N ARG A 517 19.27 34.91 -33.10
CA ARG A 517 19.99 35.06 -31.83
C ARG A 517 19.03 35.51 -30.72
N PRO A 518 19.18 35.04 -29.47
CA PRO A 518 18.34 35.51 -28.38
C PRO A 518 18.53 37.02 -28.21
N HIS A 519 17.44 37.72 -27.94
CA HIS A 519 17.45 39.17 -27.76
C HIS A 519 18.32 39.58 -26.57
N THR A 520 18.27 38.78 -25.49
CA THR A 520 19.07 39.00 -24.30
C THR A 520 19.29 37.70 -23.53
N LEU A 521 20.35 37.67 -22.74
CA LEU A 521 20.63 36.65 -21.73
C LEU A 521 20.44 37.31 -20.36
N ILE A 522 19.49 36.82 -19.57
CA ILE A 522 19.11 37.42 -18.29
C ILE A 522 19.56 36.50 -17.17
N GLU A 523 20.56 36.95 -16.42
CA GLU A 523 20.99 36.29 -15.19
C GLU A 523 20.16 36.77 -14.01
N GLU A 524 19.87 35.85 -13.10
CA GLU A 524 19.24 36.17 -11.83
C GLU A 524 20.17 37.06 -10.97
N ASP A 525 19.57 38.05 -10.31
CA ASP A 525 20.27 38.87 -9.33
C ASP A 525 20.79 37.99 -8.16
N PRO A 526 22.12 37.96 -7.90
CA PRO A 526 22.70 37.22 -6.80
C PRO A 526 22.06 37.50 -5.43
N GLN A 527 21.53 38.71 -5.20
CA GLN A 527 20.88 39.10 -3.95
C GLN A 527 19.60 38.31 -3.68
N HIS A 528 18.89 37.90 -4.73
CA HIS A 528 17.60 37.20 -4.62
C HIS A 528 17.73 35.67 -4.60
N ARG A 529 18.94 35.11 -4.78
CA ARG A 529 19.17 33.66 -4.78
C ARG A 529 18.65 32.93 -3.54
N ARG A 530 18.67 33.61 -2.38
CA ARG A 530 18.20 33.09 -1.10
C ARG A 530 16.74 33.43 -0.79
N SER A 531 16.08 34.19 -1.64
CA SER A 531 14.65 34.52 -1.50
C SER A 531 13.77 33.31 -1.85
N SER A 532 12.48 33.40 -1.50
CA SER A 532 11.53 32.35 -1.83
C SER A 532 11.39 32.18 -3.36
N PRO A 533 11.06 30.97 -3.86
CA PRO A 533 10.94 30.70 -5.28
C PRO A 533 9.98 31.65 -6.02
N ILE A 534 8.89 32.07 -5.35
CA ILE A 534 7.91 33.01 -5.92
C ILE A 534 8.56 34.39 -6.16
N VAL A 535 9.25 34.93 -5.15
CA VAL A 535 9.90 36.24 -5.26
C VAL A 535 10.99 36.22 -6.34
N ARG A 536 11.77 35.14 -6.41
CA ARG A 536 12.80 34.96 -7.44
C ARG A 536 12.19 35.02 -8.84
N VAL A 537 11.08 34.31 -9.05
CA VAL A 537 10.35 34.34 -10.32
C VAL A 537 9.80 35.73 -10.60
N ASP A 538 9.20 36.40 -9.62
CA ASP A 538 8.63 37.73 -9.81
C ASP A 538 9.67 38.74 -10.28
N ARG A 539 10.84 38.77 -9.64
CA ARG A 539 11.98 39.61 -10.03
C ARG A 539 12.53 39.27 -11.41
N MET A 540 12.58 37.97 -11.76
CA MET A 540 12.98 37.56 -13.10
C MET A 540 12.01 38.10 -14.15
N PHE A 541 10.70 38.05 -13.91
CA PHE A 541 9.71 38.62 -14.83
C PHE A 541 9.80 40.14 -14.97
N GLU A 542 10.10 40.87 -13.89
CA GLU A 542 10.40 42.30 -13.97
C GLU A 542 11.60 42.56 -14.91
N ASN A 543 12.68 41.78 -14.77
CA ASN A 543 13.84 41.88 -15.64
C ASN A 543 13.54 41.51 -17.11
N ILE A 544 12.70 40.50 -17.33
CA ILE A 544 12.26 40.10 -18.68
C ILE A 544 11.49 41.23 -19.34
N LEU A 545 10.52 41.82 -18.64
CA LEU A 545 9.68 42.92 -19.15
C LEU A 545 10.51 44.18 -19.42
N ALA A 546 11.53 44.46 -18.61
CA ALA A 546 12.39 45.62 -18.80
C ALA A 546 13.36 45.47 -19.99
N LYS A 547 13.81 44.23 -20.28
CA LYS A 547 14.85 43.97 -21.30
C LYS A 547 14.32 43.52 -22.66
N LEU A 548 13.06 43.12 -22.76
CA LEU A 548 12.46 42.69 -24.02
C LEU A 548 11.59 43.80 -24.62
N PRO A 549 11.66 44.03 -25.94
CA PRO A 549 10.89 45.08 -26.62
C PRO A 549 9.40 44.74 -26.78
N GLY A 550 8.98 43.57 -26.30
CA GLY A 550 7.62 43.05 -26.42
C GLY A 550 7.55 41.58 -25.99
N PRO A 551 6.37 40.95 -26.09
CA PRO A 551 6.21 39.56 -25.69
C PRO A 551 7.08 38.63 -26.54
N PRO A 552 7.93 37.79 -25.93
CA PRO A 552 8.73 36.81 -26.64
C PRO A 552 7.85 35.65 -27.15
N GLN A 553 8.25 35.03 -28.26
CA GLN A 553 7.68 33.78 -28.75
C GLN A 553 8.13 32.58 -27.89
N PHE A 554 9.30 32.70 -27.26
CA PHE A 554 9.94 31.61 -26.53
C PHE A 554 10.85 32.17 -25.41
N LEU A 555 10.88 31.49 -24.27
CA LEU A 555 11.81 31.75 -23.18
C LEU A 555 12.50 30.45 -22.78
N LEU A 556 13.83 30.42 -22.89
CA LEU A 556 14.65 29.31 -22.39
C LEU A 556 15.00 29.57 -20.92
N CYS A 557 14.34 28.86 -20.01
CA CYS A 557 14.57 28.98 -18.58
C CYS A 557 15.54 27.91 -18.07
N VAL A 558 16.70 28.35 -17.59
CA VAL A 558 17.72 27.52 -16.94
C VAL A 558 17.48 27.55 -15.44
N LEU A 559 17.32 26.36 -14.85
CA LEU A 559 17.08 26.16 -13.43
C LEU A 559 18.34 25.63 -12.74
N PRO A 560 18.56 25.99 -11.46
CA PRO A 560 19.78 25.61 -10.73
C PRO A 560 19.84 24.12 -10.40
N GLU A 561 18.69 23.45 -10.33
CA GLU A 561 18.57 22.06 -9.91
C GLU A 561 18.05 21.18 -11.04
N ARG A 562 18.76 20.09 -11.35
CA ARG A 562 18.51 19.23 -12.52
C ARG A 562 17.20 18.43 -12.51
N LYS A 563 16.50 18.32 -11.37
CA LYS A 563 15.33 17.42 -11.26
C LYS A 563 14.12 18.06 -10.59
N ASN A 564 14.30 18.67 -9.42
CA ASN A 564 13.19 19.11 -8.58
C ASN A 564 13.34 20.57 -8.14
N SER A 565 13.54 21.48 -9.08
CA SER A 565 13.65 22.90 -8.75
C SER A 565 12.31 23.47 -8.27
N GLU A 566 12.29 24.04 -7.07
CA GLU A 566 11.11 24.71 -6.51
C GLU A 566 10.66 25.94 -7.33
N ILE A 567 11.52 26.43 -8.23
CA ILE A 567 11.26 27.56 -9.14
C ILE A 567 10.35 27.15 -10.30
N TYR A 568 10.40 25.89 -10.74
CA TYR A 568 9.67 25.44 -11.94
C TYR A 568 8.15 25.68 -11.83
N GLY A 569 7.56 25.37 -10.68
CA GLY A 569 6.12 25.54 -10.44
C GLY A 569 5.68 27.00 -10.53
N PRO A 570 6.23 27.92 -9.72
CA PRO A 570 5.97 29.34 -9.81
C PRO A 570 6.25 29.94 -11.19
N TRP A 571 7.36 29.54 -11.83
CA TRP A 571 7.70 29.98 -13.20
C TRP A 571 6.59 29.63 -14.18
N LYS A 572 6.13 28.37 -14.20
CA LYS A 572 5.05 27.90 -15.08
C LYS A 572 3.68 28.49 -14.78
N LYS A 573 3.44 28.93 -13.54
CA LYS A 573 2.20 29.62 -13.18
C LYS A 573 2.15 31.04 -13.73
N LYS A 574 3.32 31.67 -13.92
CA LYS A 574 3.45 33.07 -14.33
C LYS A 574 3.78 33.25 -15.82
N SER A 575 4.51 32.31 -16.42
CA SER A 575 4.81 32.23 -17.86
C SER A 575 3.59 31.82 -18.66
#